data_AF-A0A0D0AN20-F1
#
_entry.id   AF-A0A0D0AN20-F1
#
_cell.length_a   1.000
_cell.length_b   1.000
_cell.length_c   1.000
_cell.angle_alpha   90.00
_cell.angle_beta   90.00
_cell.angle_gamma   90.00
#
_symmetry.space_group_name_H-M   'P 1'
#
loop_
_entity.id
_entity.type
_entity.pdbx_description
1 polymer ?
#
loop_
_entity_poly.entity_id
_entity_poly.type
_entity_poly.pdbx_seq_one_letter_code
_entity_poly.pdbx_strand_id
1 'polypeptide(L)'
;MPVTFRPANHLAKSVSLEPVSTGDPTASELLKAACHDQYQKSGEILQSSFGGRPTIPAPNGFVDAVTRAYNEHHAISIRPDDVWIAILTQFNFYVNANADRLRSHFVEHEGQKELRVEATGTRYTVDFGHLARLMTEELRENVKDSTFCDWVLPTFSTTTLNDTIVSSVVMMATMKKYFAYEFYLRCGIPQVTLEGTKEDWEEIVKRIAKLKEFGEEPAAWHKLLFPVLSRFVRAFDDPHSEENLKFWQHIAHYARGSGPTWLSGWITAFCVFNEDGKWIGNPPGTKVPEPRDSIERKYSFGGTPRPLSKLTIDDAHYHVLDTKDKPAAYAVVDVKLDDNGEIFQTMMVAGLVGMHVGDTNDLTLSESGQKDLLKPTAGWWIFIKRDPEDGEKTNNPKRRNVPDHLK
;
A
#
# COMPACT_ATOMS: atom_id res chain seq x y z
N MET A 1 13.60 2.94 -20.56
CA MET A 1 14.47 2.97 -19.36
C MET A 1 13.64 3.50 -18.21
N PRO A 2 13.89 3.09 -16.96
CA PRO A 2 13.18 3.61 -15.79
C PRO A 2 13.43 5.12 -15.61
N VAL A 3 12.51 5.80 -14.93
CA VAL A 3 12.65 7.23 -14.59
C VAL A 3 12.52 7.42 -13.07
N THR A 4 13.33 8.33 -12.52
CA THR A 4 13.40 8.62 -11.09
C THR A 4 13.33 10.12 -10.84
N PHE A 5 12.53 10.55 -9.86
CA PHE A 5 12.37 11.95 -9.49
C PHE A 5 12.08 12.11 -7.98
N ARG A 6 12.16 13.35 -7.48
CA ARG A 6 12.06 13.69 -6.06
C ARG A 6 10.83 14.59 -5.78
N PRO A 7 9.65 14.04 -5.45
CA PRO A 7 8.45 14.84 -5.14
C PRO A 7 8.56 15.70 -3.89
N ALA A 8 9.39 15.29 -2.92
CA ALA A 8 9.65 16.01 -1.68
C ALA A 8 11.14 16.29 -1.50
N ASN A 9 11.48 17.38 -0.80
CA ASN A 9 12.86 17.87 -0.70
C ASN A 9 13.67 17.25 0.46
N HIS A 10 13.08 16.35 1.25
CA HIS A 10 13.78 15.62 2.31
C HIS A 10 14.39 14.30 1.77
N LEU A 11 15.33 13.72 2.52
CA LEU A 11 15.91 12.41 2.20
C LEU A 11 14.91 11.25 2.42
N ALA A 12 15.23 10.09 1.83
CA ALA A 12 14.61 8.81 2.16
C ALA A 12 15.14 8.25 3.48
N LYS A 13 14.23 7.71 4.30
CA LYS A 13 14.53 7.07 5.59
C LYS A 13 14.56 5.57 5.45
N SER A 14 15.42 4.90 6.22
CA SER A 14 15.38 3.44 6.32
C SER A 14 14.09 2.96 7.01
N VAL A 15 13.48 1.92 6.44
CA VAL A 15 12.33 1.20 6.96
C VAL A 15 12.71 0.52 8.27
N SER A 16 12.07 0.92 9.37
CA SER A 16 12.20 0.21 10.64
C SER A 16 11.52 -1.16 10.54
N LEU A 17 12.30 -2.21 10.82
CA LEU A 17 11.86 -3.59 10.94
C LEU A 17 11.93 -3.98 12.42
N GLU A 18 10.84 -4.48 12.99
CA GLU A 18 10.84 -4.86 14.41
C GLU A 18 11.79 -6.04 14.69
N PRO A 19 12.50 -6.05 15.85
CA PRO A 19 13.56 -7.02 16.14
C PRO A 19 13.09 -8.48 16.32
N VAL A 20 11.79 -8.74 16.20
CA VAL A 20 11.20 -10.10 16.19
C VAL A 20 11.28 -10.73 14.80
N SER A 21 11.40 -9.94 13.72
CA SER A 21 11.38 -10.39 12.32
C SER A 21 12.78 -10.47 11.69
N THR A 22 13.75 -11.08 12.39
CA THR A 22 15.13 -11.24 11.90
C THR A 22 15.31 -12.41 10.92
N GLY A 23 14.30 -13.26 10.77
CA GLY A 23 14.18 -14.19 9.64
C GLY A 23 13.23 -13.65 8.58
N ASP A 24 13.38 -14.11 7.34
CA ASP A 24 12.32 -13.98 6.33
C ASP A 24 11.06 -14.69 6.84
N PRO A 25 9.90 -14.01 6.94
CA PRO A 25 8.68 -14.66 7.38
C PRO A 25 8.31 -15.77 6.41
N THR A 26 8.00 -16.95 6.95
CA THR A 26 7.66 -18.13 6.16
C THR A 26 6.41 -17.89 5.31
N ALA A 27 6.22 -18.72 4.28
CA ALA A 27 4.99 -18.72 3.49
C ALA A 27 3.72 -18.76 4.37
N SER A 28 3.76 -19.51 5.48
CA SER A 28 2.65 -19.62 6.45
C SER A 28 2.42 -18.32 7.24
N GLU A 29 3.49 -17.66 7.68
CA GLU A 29 3.41 -16.40 8.43
C GLU A 29 2.97 -15.22 7.55
N LEU A 30 3.47 -15.15 6.31
CA LEU A 30 2.99 -14.17 5.32
C LEU A 30 1.51 -14.39 4.97
N LEU A 31 1.08 -15.64 4.73
CA LEU A 31 -0.34 -15.94 4.48
C LEU A 31 -1.20 -15.55 5.69
N LYS A 32 -0.77 -15.87 6.91
CA LYS A 32 -1.46 -15.54 8.16
C LYS A 32 -1.62 -14.03 8.40
N ALA A 33 -0.65 -13.24 7.97
CA ALA A 33 -0.60 -11.79 8.20
C ALA A 33 -1.23 -10.96 7.07
N ALA A 34 -1.11 -11.39 5.81
CA ALA A 34 -1.68 -10.67 4.66
C ALA A 34 -3.06 -11.20 4.22
N CYS A 35 -3.32 -12.51 4.36
CA CYS A 35 -4.47 -13.23 3.81
C CYS A 35 -5.15 -14.08 4.92
N HIS A 36 -5.51 -13.44 6.03
CA HIS A 36 -5.86 -14.14 7.27
C HIS A 36 -7.00 -15.16 7.12
N ASP A 37 -8.05 -14.79 6.38
CA ASP A 37 -9.25 -15.63 6.18
C ASP A 37 -9.00 -16.81 5.25
N GLN A 38 -7.93 -16.76 4.45
CA GLN A 38 -7.44 -17.84 3.60
C GLN A 38 -6.49 -18.74 4.42
N TYR A 39 -5.67 -18.16 5.31
CA TYR A 39 -4.88 -18.91 6.29
C TYR A 39 -5.74 -19.74 7.26
N GLN A 40 -6.91 -19.22 7.69
CA GLN A 40 -7.85 -20.03 8.49
C GLN A 40 -8.33 -21.29 7.74
N LYS A 41 -8.42 -21.21 6.40
CA LYS A 41 -8.84 -22.30 5.51
C LYS A 41 -7.67 -23.18 5.07
N SER A 42 -6.41 -22.81 5.33
CA SER A 42 -5.21 -23.51 4.83
C SER A 42 -4.76 -24.65 5.74
N GLY A 43 -4.74 -25.87 5.20
CA GLY A 43 -4.06 -27.03 5.76
C GLY A 43 -2.56 -26.96 5.45
N GLU A 44 -2.06 -27.93 4.67
CA GLU A 44 -0.68 -27.93 4.18
C GLU A 44 -0.48 -26.94 3.03
N ILE A 45 0.58 -26.11 3.12
CA ILE A 45 1.00 -25.24 2.02
C ILE A 45 1.94 -26.04 1.13
N LEU A 46 1.44 -26.43 -0.04
CA LEU A 46 2.14 -27.25 -1.02
C LEU A 46 3.23 -26.44 -1.74
N GLN A 47 2.93 -25.20 -2.11
CA GLN A 47 3.91 -24.29 -2.72
C GLN A 47 3.56 -22.82 -2.48
N SER A 48 4.54 -21.94 -2.57
CA SER A 48 4.34 -20.49 -2.65
C SER A 48 5.50 -19.81 -3.38
N SER A 49 5.35 -18.53 -3.72
CA SER A 49 6.45 -17.67 -4.19
C SER A 49 7.38 -17.17 -3.07
N PHE A 50 7.12 -17.51 -1.80
CA PHE A 50 7.77 -16.92 -0.63
C PHE A 50 8.73 -17.88 0.05
N GLY A 51 10.01 -17.48 0.16
CA GLY A 51 11.05 -18.30 0.79
C GLY A 51 12.48 -17.83 0.50
N GLY A 52 12.76 -16.53 0.60
CA GLY A 52 14.09 -15.97 0.38
C GLY A 52 14.11 -14.58 -0.28
N ARG A 53 13.30 -13.67 0.23
CA ARG A 53 13.45 -12.20 0.17
C ARG A 53 12.69 -11.59 1.36
N PRO A 54 13.30 -10.68 2.14
CA PRO A 54 12.58 -9.96 3.18
C PRO A 54 11.35 -9.24 2.61
N THR A 55 10.17 -9.65 3.08
CA THR A 55 8.88 -9.13 2.64
C THR A 55 8.06 -8.79 3.87
N ILE A 56 7.61 -7.55 3.97
CA ILE A 56 6.67 -7.12 5.01
C ILE A 56 5.26 -7.49 4.52
N PRO A 57 4.48 -8.32 5.23
CA PRO A 57 3.13 -8.68 4.84
C PRO A 57 2.20 -7.46 4.87
N ALA A 58 1.33 -7.34 3.87
CA ALA A 58 0.33 -6.28 3.79
C ALA A 58 -0.86 -6.74 2.94
N PRO A 59 -2.11 -6.73 3.48
CA PRO A 59 -3.29 -7.17 2.72
C PRO A 59 -3.52 -6.42 1.40
N ASN A 60 -3.08 -5.17 1.29
CA ASN A 60 -3.05 -4.41 0.04
C ASN A 60 -1.64 -3.86 -0.20
N GLY A 61 -0.71 -4.71 -0.60
CA GLY A 61 0.72 -4.40 -0.72
C GLY A 61 1.07 -3.23 -1.64
N PHE A 62 0.21 -2.86 -2.59
CA PHE A 62 0.39 -1.64 -3.39
C PHE A 62 0.01 -0.37 -2.61
N VAL A 63 -1.23 -0.29 -2.14
CA VAL A 63 -1.74 0.88 -1.43
C VAL A 63 -1.04 1.08 -0.09
N ASP A 64 -0.68 -0.01 0.59
CA ASP A 64 0.08 0.03 1.84
C ASP A 64 1.53 0.44 1.61
N ALA A 65 2.21 -0.03 0.55
CA ALA A 65 3.57 0.44 0.23
C ALA A 65 3.59 1.95 -0.12
N VAL A 66 2.62 2.40 -0.92
CA VAL A 66 2.44 3.81 -1.27
C VAL A 66 2.15 4.67 -0.04
N THR A 67 1.19 4.25 0.79
CA THR A 67 0.79 5.00 2.00
C THR A 67 1.92 5.03 3.02
N ARG A 68 2.69 3.94 3.15
CA ARG A 68 3.86 3.88 4.03
C ARG A 68 5.01 4.74 3.52
N ALA A 69 5.34 4.68 2.23
CA ALA A 69 6.37 5.52 1.62
C ALA A 69 6.07 7.02 1.83
N TYR A 70 4.81 7.43 1.69
CA TYR A 70 4.37 8.80 1.92
C TYR A 70 4.42 9.23 3.40
N ASN A 71 4.01 8.37 4.33
CA ASN A 71 3.92 8.72 5.76
C ASN A 71 5.24 8.55 6.54
N GLU A 72 6.08 7.59 6.18
CA GLU A 72 7.34 7.27 6.86
C GLU A 72 8.58 7.74 6.07
N HIS A 73 8.36 8.41 4.92
CA HIS A 73 9.38 9.00 4.05
C HIS A 73 10.35 7.98 3.44
N HIS A 74 9.83 6.87 2.92
CA HIS A 74 10.63 5.91 2.16
C HIS A 74 10.60 6.25 0.67
N ALA A 75 11.70 5.99 -0.04
CA ALA A 75 11.67 5.94 -1.49
C ALA A 75 10.69 4.83 -1.93
N ILE A 76 10.07 4.98 -3.10
CA ILE A 76 9.24 3.93 -3.70
C ILE A 76 9.69 3.59 -5.11
N SER A 77 9.74 2.29 -5.41
CA SER A 77 9.88 1.77 -6.77
C SER A 77 8.58 1.09 -7.16
N ILE A 78 8.02 1.47 -8.31
CA ILE A 78 6.75 0.95 -8.81
C ILE A 78 6.96 0.37 -10.21
N ARG A 79 6.58 -0.89 -10.42
CA ARG A 79 6.60 -1.52 -11.75
C ARG A 79 5.27 -1.37 -12.48
N PRO A 80 5.28 -1.43 -13.82
CA PRO A 80 4.06 -1.61 -14.62
C PRO A 80 3.23 -2.81 -14.14
N ASP A 81 3.89 -3.92 -13.80
CA ASP A 81 3.25 -5.13 -13.28
C ASP A 81 2.49 -4.90 -11.97
N ASP A 82 3.05 -4.14 -11.03
CA ASP A 82 2.44 -3.90 -9.72
C ASP A 82 1.14 -3.10 -9.88
N VAL A 83 1.16 -2.08 -10.74
CA VAL A 83 -0.01 -1.25 -11.06
C VAL A 83 -1.06 -2.05 -11.84
N TRP A 84 -0.63 -2.89 -12.79
CA TRP A 84 -1.55 -3.71 -13.57
C TRP A 84 -2.19 -4.83 -12.73
N ILE A 85 -1.46 -5.46 -11.80
CA ILE A 85 -2.02 -6.45 -10.87
C ILE A 85 -3.02 -5.79 -9.90
N ALA A 86 -2.74 -4.59 -9.39
CA ALA A 86 -3.70 -3.85 -8.55
C ALA A 86 -5.02 -3.57 -9.29
N ILE A 87 -4.95 -3.24 -10.58
CA ILE A 87 -6.12 -3.11 -11.46
C ILE A 87 -6.79 -4.48 -11.68
N LEU A 88 -6.05 -5.55 -11.99
CA LEU A 88 -6.64 -6.87 -12.20
C LEU A 88 -7.37 -7.41 -10.96
N THR A 89 -6.89 -7.15 -9.73
CA THR A 89 -7.60 -7.55 -8.51
C THR A 89 -8.90 -6.77 -8.32
N GLN A 90 -8.90 -5.45 -8.51
CA GLN A 90 -10.12 -4.65 -8.44
C GLN A 90 -11.14 -5.05 -9.52
N PHE A 91 -10.67 -5.42 -10.71
CA PHE A 91 -11.52 -5.96 -11.77
C PHE A 91 -12.04 -7.37 -11.46
N ASN A 92 -11.26 -8.22 -10.78
CA ASN A 92 -11.68 -9.55 -10.32
C ASN A 92 -12.88 -9.48 -9.39
N PHE A 93 -12.87 -8.59 -8.38
CA PHE A 93 -14.01 -8.41 -7.46
C PHE A 93 -15.27 -8.00 -8.24
N TYR A 94 -15.15 -7.01 -9.13
CA TYR A 94 -16.26 -6.57 -9.97
C TYR A 94 -16.82 -7.69 -10.86
N VAL A 95 -15.96 -8.45 -11.55
CA VAL A 95 -16.36 -9.52 -12.46
C VAL A 95 -17.06 -10.65 -11.69
N ASN A 96 -16.53 -11.07 -10.54
CA ASN A 96 -17.14 -12.11 -9.72
C ASN A 96 -18.52 -11.69 -9.19
N ALA A 97 -18.68 -10.44 -8.74
CA ALA A 97 -19.96 -9.90 -8.30
C ALA A 97 -21.00 -9.74 -9.44
N ASN A 98 -20.55 -9.72 -10.70
CA ASN A 98 -21.37 -9.52 -11.88
C ASN A 98 -21.35 -10.74 -12.83
N ALA A 99 -20.92 -11.91 -12.36
CA ALA A 99 -20.55 -13.04 -13.21
C ALA A 99 -21.63 -13.45 -14.22
N ASP A 100 -22.90 -13.54 -13.80
CA ASP A 100 -24.00 -13.91 -14.69
C ASP A 100 -24.34 -12.83 -15.73
N ARG A 101 -24.23 -11.54 -15.36
CA ARG A 101 -24.43 -10.42 -16.30
C ARG A 101 -23.31 -10.33 -17.33
N LEU A 102 -22.09 -10.71 -16.96
CA LEU A 102 -20.90 -10.62 -17.80
C LEU A 102 -20.54 -11.92 -18.53
N ARG A 103 -21.25 -13.02 -18.25
CA ARG A 103 -20.96 -14.38 -18.76
C ARG A 103 -20.69 -14.41 -20.27
N SER A 104 -21.56 -13.77 -21.05
CA SER A 104 -21.47 -13.69 -22.51
C SER A 104 -20.30 -12.85 -23.05
N HIS A 105 -19.62 -12.06 -22.20
CA HIS A 105 -18.36 -11.38 -22.57
C HIS A 105 -17.13 -12.27 -22.38
N PHE A 106 -17.25 -13.43 -21.71
CA PHE A 106 -16.12 -14.28 -21.30
C PHE A 106 -16.20 -15.72 -21.79
N VAL A 107 -17.39 -16.35 -21.84
CA VAL A 107 -17.57 -17.76 -22.22
C VAL A 107 -18.83 -17.99 -23.05
N GLU A 108 -18.76 -18.93 -23.98
CA GLU A 108 -19.90 -19.42 -24.77
C GLU A 108 -20.67 -20.56 -24.07
N HIS A 109 -20.29 -20.93 -22.83
CA HIS A 109 -20.77 -22.12 -22.14
C HIS A 109 -21.34 -21.83 -20.74
N GLU A 110 -22.29 -22.67 -20.32
CA GLU A 110 -22.70 -22.80 -18.93
C GLU A 110 -21.71 -23.70 -18.17
N GLY A 111 -21.21 -23.25 -17.00
CA GLY A 111 -20.28 -24.02 -16.16
C GLY A 111 -18.80 -23.62 -16.23
N GLN A 112 -17.90 -24.54 -15.83
CA GLN A 112 -16.44 -24.32 -15.61
C GLN A 112 -15.55 -25.37 -16.34
N LYS A 113 -14.23 -25.11 -16.48
CA LYS A 113 -13.24 -25.92 -17.25
C LYS A 113 -11.78 -25.70 -16.76
N GLU A 114 -10.82 -26.62 -17.00
CA GLU A 114 -9.52 -26.76 -16.25
C GLU A 114 -8.23 -26.88 -17.14
N LEU A 115 -7.02 -26.40 -16.70
CA LEU A 115 -5.67 -26.41 -17.35
C LEU A 115 -4.45 -26.31 -16.34
N ARG A 116 -3.15 -26.60 -16.68
CA ARG A 116 -1.95 -26.72 -15.74
C ARG A 116 -0.49 -26.45 -16.32
N VAL A 117 0.52 -25.95 -15.53
CA VAL A 117 2.04 -25.93 -15.73
C VAL A 117 2.86 -25.59 -14.40
N GLU A 118 4.24 -25.63 -14.31
CA GLU A 118 5.09 -25.59 -13.05
C GLU A 118 6.42 -24.70 -13.04
N ALA A 119 6.86 -24.08 -11.89
CA ALA A 119 8.15 -23.27 -11.69
C ALA A 119 8.60 -22.89 -10.21
N THR A 120 9.86 -22.38 -9.93
CA THR A 120 10.46 -22.01 -8.57
C THR A 120 11.67 -20.96 -8.52
N GLY A 121 12.08 -20.39 -7.33
CA GLY A 121 13.44 -19.81 -7.00
C GLY A 121 13.62 -18.53 -6.07
N THR A 122 14.65 -18.43 -5.16
CA THR A 122 14.86 -17.33 -4.11
C THR A 122 16.32 -17.12 -3.48
N ARG A 123 16.61 -16.07 -2.62
CA ARG A 123 17.56 -15.96 -1.41
C ARG A 123 17.92 -14.52 -0.80
N TYR A 124 18.59 -14.49 0.40
CA TYR A 124 18.85 -13.42 1.45
C TYR A 124 20.31 -12.76 1.52
N THR A 125 20.85 -11.84 2.40
CA THR A 125 20.49 -10.68 3.33
C THR A 125 21.76 -9.99 4.01
N VAL A 126 21.73 -8.76 4.63
CA VAL A 126 22.88 -8.05 5.34
C VAL A 126 22.55 -7.00 6.50
N ASP A 127 23.54 -6.24 7.07
CA ASP A 127 23.60 -5.53 8.42
C ASP A 127 24.27 -4.06 8.51
N PHE A 128 24.35 -3.36 9.69
CA PHE A 128 24.30 -1.84 9.86
C PHE A 128 25.23 -1.06 10.85
N GLY A 129 25.28 0.31 10.74
CA GLY A 129 25.87 1.20 11.79
C GLY A 129 25.96 2.76 11.69
N HIS A 130 25.33 3.49 10.73
CA HIS A 130 25.71 4.91 10.42
C HIS A 130 24.88 6.08 11.04
N LEU A 131 23.79 5.82 11.77
CA LEU A 131 22.66 6.75 12.00
C LEU A 131 22.87 7.93 13.00
N ALA A 132 23.94 8.73 12.90
CA ALA A 132 24.34 9.67 13.96
C ALA A 132 24.54 11.16 13.58
N ARG A 133 24.26 11.62 12.34
CA ARG A 133 24.77 12.95 11.87
C ARG A 133 23.77 13.98 11.33
N LEU A 134 22.55 13.61 10.94
CA LEU A 134 21.72 14.39 9.99
C LEU A 134 20.73 15.39 10.64
N MET A 135 21.05 16.04 11.76
CA MET A 135 20.08 16.89 12.50
C MET A 135 20.47 18.39 12.63
N THR A 136 21.61 18.82 12.09
CA THR A 136 22.18 20.15 12.41
C THR A 136 21.76 21.28 11.44
N GLU A 137 21.15 20.98 10.30
CA GLU A 137 21.11 21.91 9.16
C GLU A 137 19.79 22.71 9.03
N GLU A 138 18.63 22.09 9.29
CA GLU A 138 17.28 22.67 9.10
C GLU A 138 16.98 23.94 9.93
N LEU A 139 17.67 24.16 11.06
CA LEU A 139 17.40 25.28 11.97
C LEU A 139 17.84 26.66 11.44
N ARG A 140 18.59 26.71 10.33
CA ARG A 140 19.28 27.93 9.87
C ARG A 140 18.39 28.92 9.11
N GLU A 141 17.31 28.47 8.46
CA GLU A 141 16.68 29.25 7.37
C GLU A 141 15.55 30.21 7.78
N ASN A 142 15.04 30.16 9.02
CA ASN A 142 13.72 30.73 9.36
C ASN A 142 13.72 31.97 10.29
N VAL A 143 14.80 32.78 10.31
CA VAL A 143 14.87 34.02 11.11
C VAL A 143 15.19 35.24 10.24
N LYS A 144 14.49 36.35 10.51
CA LYS A 144 14.53 37.59 9.70
C LYS A 144 15.83 38.40 9.83
N ASP A 145 16.64 38.07 10.83
CA ASP A 145 18.06 38.42 10.95
C ASP A 145 18.81 37.09 11.09
N SER A 146 19.57 36.71 10.07
CA SER A 146 20.33 35.45 10.07
C SER A 146 21.45 35.44 11.11
N THR A 147 21.97 36.62 11.49
CA THR A 147 23.05 36.73 12.48
C THR A 147 22.56 36.48 13.91
N PHE A 148 21.24 36.60 14.16
CA PHE A 148 20.64 36.20 15.43
C PHE A 148 20.79 34.70 15.70
N CYS A 149 20.70 33.85 14.66
CA CYS A 149 20.93 32.41 14.79
C CYS A 149 22.37 32.11 15.23
N ASP A 150 23.35 32.72 14.56
CA ASP A 150 24.78 32.53 14.87
C ASP A 150 25.20 33.24 16.19
N TRP A 151 24.36 34.12 16.75
CA TRP A 151 24.53 34.69 18.09
C TRP A 151 23.97 33.79 19.21
N VAL A 152 22.85 33.09 18.97
CA VAL A 152 22.25 32.17 19.96
C VAL A 152 22.91 30.78 19.95
N LEU A 153 23.39 30.31 18.79
CA LEU A 153 24.05 29.02 18.64
C LEU A 153 25.56 29.12 18.97
N PRO A 154 26.04 28.49 20.06
CA PRO A 154 27.40 28.71 20.55
C PRO A 154 28.46 28.06 19.65
N THR A 155 29.48 28.82 19.26
CA THR A 155 30.63 28.34 18.46
C THR A 155 31.94 28.31 19.25
N PHE A 156 31.84 28.18 20.58
CA PHE A 156 33.00 28.10 21.47
C PHE A 156 33.80 26.80 21.25
N SER A 157 35.09 26.82 21.59
CA SER A 157 35.99 25.65 21.48
C SER A 157 35.61 24.45 22.36
N THR A 158 34.60 24.60 23.23
CA THR A 158 34.03 23.56 24.09
C THR A 158 32.61 23.14 23.70
N THR A 159 32.00 23.71 22.66
CA THR A 159 30.62 23.37 22.26
C THR A 159 30.52 21.91 21.82
N THR A 160 29.61 21.15 22.41
CA THR A 160 29.19 19.82 21.93
C THR A 160 27.88 19.88 21.15
N LEU A 161 27.55 18.81 20.42
CA LEU A 161 26.26 18.66 19.72
C LEU A 161 25.06 18.84 20.67
N ASN A 162 25.17 18.38 21.92
CA ASN A 162 24.14 18.56 22.93
C ASN A 162 23.91 20.05 23.24
N ASP A 163 24.97 20.83 23.34
CA ASP A 163 24.87 22.26 23.68
C ASP A 163 24.25 23.05 22.52
N THR A 164 24.56 22.70 21.28
CA THR A 164 23.89 23.23 20.08
C THR A 164 22.39 22.92 20.08
N ILE A 165 21.99 21.69 20.41
CA ILE A 165 20.57 21.27 20.50
C ILE A 165 19.86 22.04 21.63
N VAL A 166 20.47 22.13 22.82
CA VAL A 166 19.92 22.88 23.95
C VAL A 166 19.74 24.36 23.59
N SER A 167 20.75 25.01 23.00
CA SER A 167 20.64 26.41 22.55
C SER A 167 19.55 26.61 21.49
N SER A 168 19.37 25.66 20.57
CA SER A 168 18.31 25.69 19.58
C SER A 168 16.92 25.66 20.22
N VAL A 169 16.70 24.78 21.21
CA VAL A 169 15.43 24.69 21.95
C VAL A 169 15.20 25.93 22.81
N VAL A 170 16.25 26.52 23.40
CA VAL A 170 16.18 27.79 24.13
C VAL A 170 15.82 28.95 23.19
N MET A 171 16.30 28.95 21.93
CA MET A 171 15.92 29.94 20.92
C MET A 171 14.41 29.88 20.61
N MET A 172 13.87 28.67 20.35
CA MET A 172 12.43 28.47 20.17
C MET A 172 11.63 28.90 21.40
N ALA A 173 12.08 28.52 22.60
CA ALA A 173 11.45 28.91 23.86
C ALA A 173 11.51 30.42 24.16
N THR A 174 12.41 31.16 23.51
CA THR A 174 12.54 32.62 23.59
C THR A 174 11.54 33.32 22.65
N MET A 175 11.36 32.82 21.43
CA MET A 175 10.49 33.46 20.43
C MET A 175 9.01 33.04 20.51
N LYS A 176 8.62 32.13 21.42
CA LYS A 176 7.25 31.60 21.66
C LYS A 176 6.12 32.61 21.96
N LYS A 177 6.41 33.92 22.02
CA LYS A 177 5.41 34.99 22.11
C LYS A 177 5.09 35.62 20.75
N TYR A 178 5.88 35.33 19.73
CA TYR A 178 5.74 35.83 18.35
C TYR A 178 5.38 34.70 17.38
N PHE A 179 5.75 33.46 17.69
CA PHE A 179 5.41 32.26 16.92
C PHE A 179 4.70 31.22 17.79
N ALA A 180 3.70 30.56 17.22
CA ALA A 180 3.18 29.30 17.71
C ALA A 180 3.96 28.15 17.04
N TYR A 181 4.34 27.13 17.81
CA TYR A 181 5.06 25.97 17.29
C TYR A 181 4.12 24.77 17.26
N GLU A 182 3.85 24.25 16.06
CA GLU A 182 2.99 23.10 15.82
C GLU A 182 3.73 22.12 14.91
N PHE A 183 3.92 20.88 15.37
CA PHE A 183 4.69 19.87 14.65
C PHE A 183 3.80 19.08 13.69
N TYR A 184 3.66 19.58 12.46
CA TYR A 184 3.20 18.76 11.35
C TYR A 184 4.38 17.98 10.77
N LEU A 185 4.32 16.65 10.83
CA LEU A 185 5.16 15.78 10.00
C LEU A 185 4.78 16.04 8.54
N ARG A 186 5.72 16.55 7.73
CA ARG A 186 5.50 16.82 6.30
C ARG A 186 5.53 15.52 5.51
N CYS A 187 4.47 14.73 5.59
CA CYS A 187 4.33 13.51 4.78
C CYS A 187 4.53 13.82 3.29
N GLY A 188 5.21 12.92 2.60
CA GLY A 188 5.70 13.10 1.25
C GLY A 188 6.66 11.97 0.87
N ILE A 189 6.62 11.55 -0.40
CA ILE A 189 7.56 10.56 -0.93
C ILE A 189 8.84 11.30 -1.38
N PRO A 190 10.01 11.00 -0.81
CA PRO A 190 11.27 11.67 -1.14
C PRO A 190 11.80 11.29 -2.54
N GLN A 191 11.55 10.06 -2.97
CA GLN A 191 11.95 9.54 -4.28
C GLN A 191 10.87 8.60 -4.82
N VAL A 192 10.48 8.81 -6.07
CA VAL A 192 9.70 7.85 -6.85
C VAL A 192 10.56 7.36 -8.01
N THR A 193 10.61 6.05 -8.20
CA THR A 193 11.17 5.38 -9.38
C THR A 193 10.05 4.62 -10.08
N LEU A 194 9.78 4.96 -11.34
CA LEU A 194 8.92 4.17 -12.23
C LEU A 194 9.81 3.22 -13.02
N GLU A 195 9.63 1.92 -12.81
CA GLU A 195 10.38 0.87 -13.51
C GLU A 195 9.86 0.64 -14.94
N GLY A 196 10.61 -0.15 -15.72
CA GLY A 196 10.25 -0.49 -17.10
C GLY A 196 10.62 0.59 -18.13
N THR A 197 9.71 0.82 -19.07
CA THR A 197 9.83 1.75 -20.19
C THR A 197 8.56 2.61 -20.31
N LYS A 198 8.64 3.75 -20.99
CA LYS A 198 7.46 4.63 -21.17
C LYS A 198 6.35 3.89 -21.90
N GLU A 199 6.75 3.05 -22.84
CA GLU A 199 5.94 2.19 -23.68
C GLU A 199 5.10 1.19 -22.86
N ASP A 200 5.65 0.64 -21.77
CA ASP A 200 4.91 -0.21 -20.82
C ASP A 200 3.79 0.56 -20.10
N TRP A 201 4.07 1.80 -19.68
CA TRP A 201 3.10 2.67 -19.02
C TRP A 201 2.01 3.14 -19.98
N GLU A 202 2.37 3.46 -21.23
CA GLU A 202 1.38 3.74 -22.28
C GLU A 202 0.53 2.51 -22.60
N GLU A 203 1.09 1.30 -22.56
CA GLU A 203 0.35 0.04 -22.75
C GLU A 203 -0.68 -0.19 -21.63
N ILE A 204 -0.37 0.17 -20.38
CA ILE A 204 -1.38 0.19 -19.30
C ILE A 204 -2.50 1.21 -19.61
N VAL A 205 -2.15 2.42 -20.07
CA VAL A 205 -3.15 3.44 -20.48
C VAL A 205 -4.03 2.94 -21.64
N LYS A 206 -3.45 2.21 -22.61
CA LYS A 206 -4.19 1.57 -23.72
C LYS A 206 -5.13 0.47 -23.18
N ARG A 207 -4.65 -0.39 -22.28
CA ARG A 207 -5.42 -1.52 -21.71
C ARG A 207 -6.61 -1.11 -20.86
N ILE A 208 -6.48 -0.09 -20.01
CA ILE A 208 -7.61 0.36 -19.18
C ILE A 208 -8.79 0.87 -20.01
N ALA A 209 -8.59 1.26 -21.28
CA ALA A 209 -9.69 1.65 -22.16
C ALA A 209 -10.76 0.56 -22.29
N LYS A 210 -10.36 -0.72 -22.21
CA LYS A 210 -11.27 -1.89 -22.27
C LYS A 210 -12.26 -1.94 -21.11
N LEU A 211 -11.96 -1.31 -19.95
CA LEU A 211 -12.88 -1.26 -18.81
C LEU A 211 -14.27 -0.71 -19.22
N LYS A 212 -14.33 0.22 -20.19
CA LYS A 212 -15.57 0.80 -20.71
C LYS A 212 -16.56 -0.21 -21.29
N GLU A 213 -16.11 -1.40 -21.67
CA GLU A 213 -16.93 -2.44 -22.31
C GLU A 213 -17.78 -3.24 -21.32
N PHE A 214 -17.49 -3.19 -20.01
CA PHE A 214 -18.10 -4.08 -19.01
C PHE A 214 -19.27 -3.45 -18.20
N GLY A 215 -19.50 -2.14 -18.33
CA GLY A 215 -20.63 -1.43 -17.70
C GLY A 215 -20.27 -0.04 -17.17
N GLU A 216 -21.25 0.61 -16.53
CA GLU A 216 -21.11 2.00 -16.08
C GLU A 216 -20.04 2.19 -14.99
N GLU A 217 -19.96 1.28 -14.01
CA GLU A 217 -18.97 1.36 -12.92
C GLU A 217 -17.52 1.21 -13.43
N PRO A 218 -17.15 0.20 -14.26
CA PRO A 218 -15.86 0.16 -14.93
C PRO A 218 -15.58 1.35 -15.86
N ALA A 219 -16.59 1.83 -16.60
CA ALA A 219 -16.46 3.02 -17.44
C ALA A 219 -16.22 4.30 -16.61
N ALA A 220 -16.69 4.35 -15.37
CA ALA A 220 -16.42 5.40 -14.41
C ALA A 220 -15.04 5.25 -13.76
N TRP A 221 -14.66 4.03 -13.37
CA TRP A 221 -13.34 3.73 -12.82
C TRP A 221 -12.22 4.04 -13.80
N HIS A 222 -12.41 3.79 -15.11
CA HIS A 222 -11.51 4.31 -16.16
C HIS A 222 -11.28 5.82 -16.01
N LYS A 223 -12.31 6.62 -15.70
CA LYS A 223 -12.17 8.09 -15.55
C LYS A 223 -11.35 8.47 -14.31
N LEU A 224 -11.30 7.62 -13.27
CA LEU A 224 -10.43 7.81 -12.10
C LEU A 224 -8.98 7.37 -12.39
N LEU A 225 -8.79 6.26 -13.10
CA LEU A 225 -7.47 5.71 -13.46
C LEU A 225 -6.75 6.53 -14.55
N PHE A 226 -7.47 7.01 -15.57
CA PHE A 226 -6.85 7.62 -16.76
C PHE A 226 -6.03 8.90 -16.45
N PRO A 227 -6.48 9.85 -15.61
CA PRO A 227 -5.69 11.03 -15.23
C PRO A 227 -4.43 10.69 -14.40
N VAL A 228 -4.47 9.60 -13.64
CA VAL A 228 -3.34 9.08 -12.86
C VAL A 228 -2.31 8.46 -13.80
N LEU A 229 -2.71 7.45 -14.58
CA LEU A 229 -1.81 6.68 -15.44
C LEU A 229 -1.23 7.53 -16.58
N SER A 230 -1.98 8.50 -17.08
CA SER A 230 -1.47 9.48 -18.05
C SER A 230 -0.36 10.36 -17.46
N ARG A 231 -0.35 10.60 -16.13
CA ARG A 231 0.75 11.32 -15.45
C ARG A 231 1.95 10.43 -15.14
N PHE A 232 1.75 9.13 -14.94
CA PHE A 232 2.86 8.16 -14.93
C PHE A 232 3.60 8.17 -16.28
N VAL A 233 2.87 8.23 -17.41
CA VAL A 233 3.48 8.37 -18.74
C VAL A 233 4.20 9.72 -18.90
N ARG A 234 3.58 10.85 -18.52
CA ARG A 234 4.21 12.19 -18.59
C ARG A 234 5.47 12.32 -17.73
N ALA A 235 5.59 11.55 -16.64
CA ALA A 235 6.77 11.56 -15.79
C ALA A 235 8.05 11.07 -16.51
N PHE A 236 7.94 10.39 -17.66
CA PHE A 236 9.07 10.08 -18.53
C PHE A 236 9.46 11.23 -19.47
N ASP A 237 8.55 12.17 -19.74
CA ASP A 237 8.78 13.32 -20.63
C ASP A 237 9.33 14.53 -19.86
N ASP A 238 8.76 14.83 -18.68
CA ASP A 238 9.27 15.86 -17.77
C ASP A 238 9.18 15.42 -16.29
N PRO A 239 10.14 14.60 -15.81
CA PRO A 239 10.18 14.09 -14.44
C PRO A 239 10.35 15.18 -13.36
N HIS A 240 10.83 16.37 -13.72
CA HIS A 240 11.18 17.44 -12.77
C HIS A 240 10.26 18.66 -12.85
N SER A 241 9.29 18.64 -13.77
CA SER A 241 8.20 19.62 -13.84
C SER A 241 7.48 19.82 -12.50
N GLU A 242 7.13 21.06 -12.22
CA GLU A 242 6.34 21.41 -11.03
C GLU A 242 4.97 20.71 -11.04
N GLU A 243 4.38 20.40 -12.21
CA GLU A 243 3.15 19.59 -12.32
C GLU A 243 3.40 18.15 -11.84
N ASN A 244 4.46 17.49 -12.30
CA ASN A 244 4.76 16.11 -11.87
C ASN A 244 5.02 16.07 -10.36
N LEU A 245 5.90 16.92 -9.83
CA LEU A 245 6.23 16.91 -8.40
C LEU A 245 4.98 17.20 -7.52
N LYS A 246 4.14 18.17 -7.90
CA LYS A 246 2.85 18.43 -7.23
C LYS A 246 1.89 17.23 -7.33
N PHE A 247 1.79 16.57 -8.48
CA PHE A 247 0.93 15.39 -8.65
C PHE A 247 1.33 14.26 -7.68
N TRP A 248 2.62 13.98 -7.53
CA TRP A 248 3.10 12.94 -6.60
C TRP A 248 3.01 13.35 -5.11
N GLN A 249 2.98 14.64 -4.78
CA GLN A 249 2.64 15.09 -3.42
C GLN A 249 1.19 14.83 -3.01
N HIS A 250 0.28 14.59 -3.97
CA HIS A 250 -1.15 14.30 -3.74
C HIS A 250 -1.50 12.80 -3.87
N ILE A 251 -0.50 11.91 -3.88
CA ILE A 251 -0.66 10.47 -4.03
C ILE A 251 -1.54 9.86 -2.93
N ALA A 252 -1.20 10.14 -1.68
CA ALA A 252 -1.92 9.74 -0.50
C ALA A 252 -2.03 10.94 0.44
N HIS A 253 -3.04 10.95 1.30
CA HIS A 253 -3.11 11.81 2.47
C HIS A 253 -3.84 11.03 3.57
N TYR A 254 -3.18 10.88 4.71
CA TYR A 254 -3.56 9.97 5.78
C TYR A 254 -3.82 10.76 7.07
N ALA A 255 -5.08 10.84 7.49
CA ALA A 255 -5.47 11.62 8.66
C ALA A 255 -5.63 10.73 9.90
N ARG A 256 -4.85 11.02 10.96
CA ARG A 256 -5.03 10.43 12.29
C ARG A 256 -5.87 11.31 13.20
N GLY A 257 -6.70 10.67 14.01
CA GLY A 257 -7.41 11.25 15.15
C GLY A 257 -7.71 10.16 16.18
N SER A 258 -8.43 10.49 17.25
CA SER A 258 -8.80 9.53 18.32
C SER A 258 -9.94 8.56 17.92
N GLY A 259 -9.98 8.15 16.66
CA GLY A 259 -11.09 7.42 16.04
C GLY A 259 -10.67 6.76 14.70
N PRO A 260 -11.58 6.59 13.73
CA PRO A 260 -11.24 6.01 12.42
C PRO A 260 -10.15 6.81 11.69
N THR A 261 -9.24 6.09 11.03
CA THR A 261 -8.15 6.64 10.23
C THR A 261 -8.55 6.68 8.76
N TRP A 262 -8.31 7.83 8.11
CA TRP A 262 -8.82 8.10 6.76
C TRP A 262 -7.71 8.04 5.72
N LEU A 263 -7.97 7.35 4.61
CA LEU A 263 -7.13 7.39 3.41
C LEU A 263 -7.83 8.21 2.31
N SER A 264 -7.07 9.16 1.75
CA SER A 264 -7.46 10.06 0.66
C SER A 264 -6.26 10.26 -0.27
N GLY A 265 -6.41 10.99 -1.37
CA GLY A 265 -5.37 11.11 -2.42
C GLY A 265 -5.71 10.28 -3.66
N TRP A 266 -4.93 10.39 -4.73
CA TRP A 266 -5.28 9.69 -5.99
C TRP A 266 -5.07 8.17 -5.93
N ILE A 267 -4.35 7.66 -4.93
CA ILE A 267 -4.21 6.22 -4.66
C ILE A 267 -5.56 5.52 -4.44
N THR A 268 -6.61 6.25 -4.06
CA THR A 268 -7.96 5.69 -3.87
C THR A 268 -8.62 5.21 -5.16
N ALA A 269 -8.09 5.57 -6.33
CA ALA A 269 -8.49 4.97 -7.61
C ALA A 269 -8.16 3.47 -7.74
N PHE A 270 -7.36 2.92 -6.82
CA PHE A 270 -7.06 1.49 -6.70
C PHE A 270 -7.89 0.78 -5.61
N CYS A 271 -8.89 1.47 -5.03
CA CYS A 271 -9.80 0.98 -3.98
C CYS A 271 -11.27 1.35 -4.29
N VAL A 272 -11.72 1.19 -5.54
CA VAL A 272 -13.08 1.55 -5.98
C VAL A 272 -14.11 0.43 -5.81
N PHE A 273 -13.68 -0.82 -5.60
CA PHE A 273 -14.55 -1.96 -5.30
C PHE A 273 -14.11 -2.63 -4.01
N ASN A 274 -15.07 -2.99 -3.16
CA ASN A 274 -14.81 -3.89 -2.03
C ASN A 274 -14.68 -5.35 -2.54
N GLU A 275 -14.36 -6.28 -1.63
CA GLU A 275 -14.18 -7.71 -1.98
C GLU A 275 -15.49 -8.40 -2.42
N ASP A 276 -16.67 -7.83 -2.11
CA ASP A 276 -17.96 -8.23 -2.71
C ASP A 276 -18.21 -7.62 -4.11
N GLY A 277 -17.23 -6.91 -4.69
CA GLY A 277 -17.36 -6.18 -5.95
C GLY A 277 -18.29 -4.96 -5.93
N LYS A 278 -18.67 -4.45 -4.74
CA LYS A 278 -19.54 -3.27 -4.58
C LYS A 278 -18.73 -1.98 -4.63
N TRP A 279 -19.26 -0.94 -5.28
CA TRP A 279 -18.60 0.36 -5.41
C TRP A 279 -18.33 1.05 -4.05
N ILE A 280 -17.11 1.57 -3.89
CA ILE A 280 -16.63 2.35 -2.74
C ILE A 280 -16.57 3.84 -3.11
N GLY A 281 -17.06 4.68 -2.21
CA GLY A 281 -17.02 6.13 -2.34
C GLY A 281 -18.28 6.73 -2.97
N ASN A 282 -18.17 7.92 -3.57
CA ASN A 282 -19.31 8.61 -4.18
C ASN A 282 -19.63 8.02 -5.57
N PRO A 283 -20.91 8.04 -6.02
CA PRO A 283 -21.30 7.43 -7.29
C PRO A 283 -20.61 8.05 -8.53
N PRO A 284 -20.43 7.27 -9.62
CA PRO A 284 -19.96 7.73 -10.92
C PRO A 284 -20.56 9.05 -11.46
N GLY A 285 -19.83 10.18 -11.36
CA GLY A 285 -20.26 11.42 -12.02
C GLY A 285 -19.37 12.65 -11.78
N THR A 286 -19.45 13.62 -12.71
CA THR A 286 -18.79 14.94 -12.67
C THR A 286 -19.49 15.94 -11.75
N LYS A 287 -20.11 15.44 -10.67
CA LYS A 287 -20.71 16.26 -9.62
C LYS A 287 -20.09 15.85 -8.31
N VAL A 288 -19.31 16.76 -7.72
CA VAL A 288 -19.15 16.82 -6.26
C VAL A 288 -20.56 16.71 -5.67
N PRO A 289 -20.88 15.67 -4.87
CA PRO A 289 -22.21 15.56 -4.31
C PRO A 289 -22.49 16.78 -3.45
N GLU A 290 -23.69 17.36 -3.58
CA GLU A 290 -24.17 18.31 -2.59
C GLU A 290 -24.01 17.66 -1.20
N PRO A 291 -23.54 18.37 -0.15
CA PRO A 291 -23.10 17.70 1.07
C PRO A 291 -24.20 16.92 1.82
N ARG A 292 -25.46 16.97 1.37
CA ARG A 292 -26.58 16.15 1.86
C ARG A 292 -26.67 14.77 1.17
N ASP A 293 -26.15 14.66 -0.06
CA ASP A 293 -26.29 13.48 -0.91
C ASP A 293 -25.05 12.57 -0.90
N SER A 294 -23.89 13.09 -0.48
CA SER A 294 -22.66 12.32 -0.33
C SER A 294 -22.83 11.10 0.59
N ILE A 295 -22.36 9.94 0.11
CA ILE A 295 -22.33 8.69 0.86
C ILE A 295 -21.39 8.80 2.08
N GLU A 296 -20.35 9.63 1.99
CA GLU A 296 -19.37 9.87 3.07
C GLU A 296 -20.00 10.44 4.34
N ARG A 297 -21.20 11.05 4.28
CA ARG A 297 -21.96 11.46 5.48
C ARG A 297 -22.84 10.37 6.09
N LYS A 298 -23.33 9.41 5.30
CA LYS A 298 -24.37 8.46 5.74
C LYS A 298 -23.87 7.38 6.70
N TYR A 299 -22.55 7.14 6.74
CA TYR A 299 -21.92 6.08 7.53
C TYR A 299 -21.07 6.59 8.72
N SER A 300 -21.26 7.85 9.15
CA SER A 300 -20.59 8.42 10.34
C SER A 300 -21.23 7.96 11.67
N PHE A 301 -20.94 6.73 12.11
CA PHE A 301 -21.23 6.31 13.48
C PHE A 301 -20.52 7.26 14.48
N GLY A 302 -21.29 7.85 15.40
CA GLY A 302 -20.78 8.80 16.41
C GLY A 302 -20.82 10.29 16.02
N GLY A 303 -21.32 10.64 14.82
CA GLY A 303 -21.65 12.03 14.47
C GLY A 303 -20.45 12.93 14.11
N THR A 304 -19.23 12.41 14.09
CA THR A 304 -18.07 13.10 13.50
C THR A 304 -18.18 13.09 11.96
N PRO A 305 -18.12 14.25 11.29
CA PRO A 305 -18.12 14.27 9.81
C PRO A 305 -16.86 13.60 9.26
N ARG A 306 -16.99 12.71 8.26
CA ARG A 306 -15.85 12.33 7.42
C ARG A 306 -15.30 13.62 6.76
N PRO A 307 -13.97 13.83 6.67
CA PRO A 307 -13.41 14.94 5.92
C PRO A 307 -13.69 14.69 4.43
N LEU A 308 -14.54 15.50 3.81
CA LEU A 308 -14.83 15.42 2.37
C LEU A 308 -13.53 15.58 1.57
N SER A 309 -13.22 14.62 0.69
CA SER A 309 -12.15 14.81 -0.28
C SER A 309 -12.46 15.99 -1.18
N LYS A 310 -11.43 16.80 -1.44
CA LYS A 310 -11.47 17.88 -2.44
C LYS A 310 -10.55 17.60 -3.63
N LEU A 311 -9.84 16.48 -3.64
CA LEU A 311 -8.90 16.18 -4.71
C LEU A 311 -9.66 15.89 -6.00
N THR A 312 -9.41 16.72 -7.01
CA THR A 312 -9.94 16.60 -8.35
C THR A 312 -8.77 16.72 -9.33
N ILE A 313 -8.66 15.79 -10.27
CA ILE A 313 -7.63 15.78 -11.31
C ILE A 313 -8.32 15.51 -12.64
N ASP A 314 -8.25 16.43 -13.60
CA ASP A 314 -8.90 16.34 -14.92
C ASP A 314 -10.40 15.94 -14.80
N ASP A 315 -11.15 16.67 -13.96
CA ASP A 315 -12.56 16.44 -13.57
C ASP A 315 -12.88 15.10 -12.87
N ALA A 316 -11.88 14.25 -12.60
CA ALA A 316 -12.04 13.05 -11.79
C ALA A 316 -11.93 13.38 -10.29
N HIS A 317 -13.00 13.11 -9.53
CA HIS A 317 -13.05 13.30 -8.07
C HIS A 317 -12.64 12.02 -7.32
N TYR A 318 -11.64 12.09 -6.44
CA TYR A 318 -11.12 10.95 -5.68
C TYR A 318 -11.79 10.89 -4.30
N HIS A 319 -12.24 9.71 -3.85
CA HIS A 319 -13.04 9.54 -2.63
C HIS A 319 -12.18 9.46 -1.34
N VAL A 320 -12.83 9.44 -0.17
CA VAL A 320 -12.21 9.06 1.12
C VAL A 320 -12.78 7.73 1.63
N LEU A 321 -11.89 6.78 1.94
CA LEU A 321 -12.24 5.52 2.61
C LEU A 321 -11.71 5.50 4.05
N ASP A 322 -12.39 4.76 4.96
CA ASP A 322 -11.71 4.33 6.18
C ASP A 322 -10.60 3.36 5.75
N THR A 323 -9.44 3.46 6.38
CA THR A 323 -8.35 2.48 6.26
C THR A 323 -8.76 1.02 6.54
N LYS A 324 -9.88 0.81 7.25
CA LYS A 324 -10.54 -0.48 7.47
C LYS A 324 -11.44 -0.93 6.30
N ASP A 325 -11.98 0.02 5.55
CA ASP A 325 -12.81 -0.22 4.35
C ASP A 325 -11.93 -0.56 3.12
N LYS A 326 -10.60 -0.52 3.27
CA LYS A 326 -9.60 -0.77 2.21
C LYS A 326 -9.58 -2.25 1.82
N PRO A 327 -9.93 -2.62 0.58
CA PRO A 327 -9.96 -4.00 0.14
C PRO A 327 -8.57 -4.63 0.06
N ALA A 328 -8.51 -5.95 0.16
CA ALA A 328 -7.35 -6.75 -0.22
C ALA A 328 -6.89 -6.49 -1.66
N ALA A 329 -5.59 -6.69 -1.92
CA ALA A 329 -5.02 -6.70 -3.27
C ALA A 329 -4.63 -8.11 -3.75
N TYR A 330 -5.33 -9.14 -3.27
CA TYR A 330 -5.23 -10.51 -3.76
C TYR A 330 -6.59 -11.06 -4.25
N ALA A 331 -6.51 -12.01 -5.18
CA ALA A 331 -7.61 -12.85 -5.63
C ALA A 331 -7.43 -14.29 -5.11
N VAL A 332 -8.51 -15.06 -5.10
CA VAL A 332 -8.57 -16.44 -4.60
C VAL A 332 -9.29 -17.33 -5.61
N VAL A 333 -8.83 -18.55 -5.80
CA VAL A 333 -9.49 -19.56 -6.65
C VAL A 333 -9.33 -20.96 -6.05
N ASP A 334 -10.41 -21.75 -6.05
CA ASP A 334 -10.36 -23.17 -5.70
C ASP A 334 -9.80 -23.98 -6.88
N VAL A 335 -8.84 -24.87 -6.62
CA VAL A 335 -8.16 -25.68 -7.63
C VAL A 335 -8.17 -27.14 -7.22
N LYS A 336 -8.51 -28.03 -8.14
CA LYS A 336 -8.32 -29.47 -7.96
C LYS A 336 -6.91 -29.83 -8.39
N LEU A 337 -6.10 -30.31 -7.45
CA LEU A 337 -4.79 -30.87 -7.76
C LEU A 337 -4.95 -32.39 -7.83
N ASP A 338 -4.71 -32.96 -9.02
CA ASP A 338 -4.56 -34.41 -9.19
C ASP A 338 -3.06 -34.69 -9.27
N ASP A 339 -2.52 -35.22 -8.17
CA ASP A 339 -1.14 -35.68 -8.04
C ASP A 339 -1.12 -37.20 -8.25
N ASN A 340 -0.73 -37.62 -9.45
CA ASN A 340 -0.55 -39.03 -9.84
C ASN A 340 -1.78 -39.94 -9.58
N GLY A 341 -2.99 -39.38 -9.53
CA GLY A 341 -4.26 -40.08 -9.26
C GLY A 341 -4.91 -39.74 -7.91
N GLU A 342 -4.23 -39.02 -7.01
CA GLU A 342 -4.79 -38.54 -5.74
C GLU A 342 -5.29 -37.09 -5.89
N ILE A 343 -6.58 -36.86 -5.60
CA ILE A 343 -7.26 -35.58 -5.88
C ILE A 343 -7.42 -34.74 -4.61
N PHE A 344 -6.56 -33.75 -4.44
CA PHE A 344 -6.60 -32.78 -3.36
C PHE A 344 -7.53 -31.59 -3.71
N GLN A 345 -8.37 -31.19 -2.74
CA GLN A 345 -9.07 -29.91 -2.81
C GLN A 345 -8.14 -28.81 -2.33
N THR A 346 -7.60 -28.02 -3.25
CA THR A 346 -6.64 -26.95 -2.96
C THR A 346 -7.26 -25.57 -3.19
N MET A 347 -6.63 -24.54 -2.63
CA MET A 347 -6.94 -23.14 -2.86
C MET A 347 -5.66 -22.42 -3.26
N MET A 348 -5.73 -21.66 -4.35
CA MET A 348 -4.70 -20.71 -4.73
C MET A 348 -5.08 -19.30 -4.28
N VAL A 349 -4.11 -18.56 -3.79
CA VAL A 349 -4.22 -17.14 -3.42
C VAL A 349 -3.10 -16.40 -4.12
N ALA A 350 -3.39 -15.31 -4.83
CA ALA A 350 -2.39 -14.57 -5.59
C ALA A 350 -2.68 -13.06 -5.65
N GLY A 351 -1.65 -12.22 -5.49
CA GLY A 351 -1.76 -10.77 -5.64
C GLY A 351 -0.65 -9.99 -4.95
N LEU A 352 -0.90 -8.71 -4.68
CA LEU A 352 0.03 -7.79 -4.03
C LEU A 352 -0.17 -7.87 -2.51
N VAL A 353 0.57 -8.76 -1.88
CA VAL A 353 0.33 -9.25 -0.50
C VAL A 353 1.43 -8.85 0.49
N GLY A 354 2.32 -7.97 0.05
CA GLY A 354 3.37 -7.41 0.88
C GLY A 354 4.14 -6.30 0.17
N MET A 355 5.20 -5.86 0.83
CA MET A 355 6.18 -4.93 0.29
C MET A 355 7.60 -5.41 0.62
N HIS A 356 8.48 -5.36 -0.38
CA HIS A 356 9.89 -5.66 -0.25
C HIS A 356 10.63 -4.39 0.14
N VAL A 357 11.59 -4.53 1.06
CA VAL A 357 12.48 -3.47 1.50
C VAL A 357 13.82 -3.67 0.80
N GLY A 358 14.15 -2.76 -0.10
CA GLY A 358 15.42 -2.72 -0.83
C GLY A 358 16.23 -1.45 -0.54
N ASP A 359 17.33 -1.30 -1.28
CA ASP A 359 18.33 -0.26 -1.09
C ASP A 359 18.36 0.67 -2.32
N THR A 360 18.29 2.00 -2.11
CA THR A 360 18.58 2.99 -3.17
C THR A 360 20.05 2.97 -3.59
N ASN A 361 20.95 2.59 -2.66
CA ASN A 361 22.40 2.69 -2.77
C ASN A 361 22.94 4.11 -3.01
N ASP A 362 22.15 5.15 -2.74
CA ASP A 362 22.51 6.56 -3.01
C ASP A 362 22.36 7.44 -1.75
N LEU A 363 23.50 7.82 -1.17
CA LEU A 363 23.60 8.72 -0.02
C LEU A 363 23.23 10.19 -0.31
N THR A 364 22.95 10.53 -1.58
CA THR A 364 22.36 11.83 -1.97
C THR A 364 20.83 11.78 -2.03
N LEU A 365 20.23 10.58 -1.96
CA LEU A 365 18.79 10.33 -1.94
C LEU A 365 18.29 9.86 -0.55
N SER A 366 19.17 9.36 0.30
CA SER A 366 18.82 8.61 1.51
C SER A 366 19.73 8.87 2.70
N GLU A 367 19.19 8.78 3.91
CA GLU A 367 19.92 8.87 5.19
C GLU A 367 21.01 7.79 5.36
N SER A 368 20.91 6.67 4.62
CA SER A 368 21.84 5.53 4.71
C SER A 368 22.12 4.82 3.38
N GLY A 369 21.32 5.09 2.33
CA GLY A 369 21.35 4.35 1.07
C GLY A 369 20.80 2.93 1.16
N GLN A 370 20.27 2.50 2.32
CA GLN A 370 19.90 1.11 2.61
C GLN A 370 18.55 0.97 3.31
N LYS A 371 17.84 -0.12 3.00
CA LYS A 371 16.50 -0.48 3.49
C LYS A 371 15.49 0.66 3.39
N ASP A 372 15.65 1.53 2.41
CA ASP A 372 15.01 2.84 2.25
C ASP A 372 14.04 2.89 1.07
N LEU A 373 14.05 1.86 0.22
CA LEU A 373 13.24 1.72 -0.98
C LEU A 373 12.16 0.65 -0.76
N LEU A 374 10.90 1.08 -0.65
CA LEU A 374 9.75 0.18 -0.69
C LEU A 374 9.44 -0.21 -2.14
N LYS A 375 9.16 -1.50 -2.35
CA LYS A 375 8.57 -2.01 -3.60
C LYS A 375 7.33 -2.84 -3.28
N PRO A 376 6.18 -2.62 -3.93
CA PRO A 376 5.06 -3.57 -3.87
C PRO A 376 5.54 -4.99 -4.20
N THR A 377 4.98 -6.01 -3.56
CA THR A 377 5.40 -7.40 -3.76
C THR A 377 4.22 -8.27 -4.14
N ALA A 378 4.20 -8.64 -5.42
CA ALA A 378 3.33 -9.68 -5.94
C ALA A 378 3.83 -11.05 -5.48
N GLY A 379 2.90 -11.93 -5.13
CA GLY A 379 3.20 -13.32 -4.80
C GLY A 379 1.95 -14.17 -4.67
N TRP A 380 2.15 -15.46 -4.43
CA TRP A 380 1.09 -16.46 -4.44
C TRP A 380 1.38 -17.67 -3.55
N TRP A 381 0.33 -18.41 -3.22
CA TRP A 381 0.35 -19.70 -2.53
C TRP A 381 -0.60 -20.69 -3.21
N ILE A 382 -0.32 -21.98 -3.04
CA ILE A 382 -1.28 -23.08 -3.20
C ILE A 382 -1.22 -23.98 -1.96
N PHE A 383 -2.39 -24.29 -1.40
CA PHE A 383 -2.50 -25.09 -0.18
C PHE A 383 -3.72 -26.01 -0.20
N ILE A 384 -3.63 -27.15 0.49
CA ILE A 384 -4.78 -28.03 0.73
C ILE A 384 -5.78 -27.29 1.63
N LYS A 385 -7.06 -27.35 1.30
CA LYS A 385 -8.13 -26.75 2.13
C LYS A 385 -8.40 -27.66 3.34
N ARG A 386 -8.57 -27.06 4.53
CA ARG A 386 -9.04 -27.82 5.71
C ARG A 386 -10.49 -28.27 5.50
N ASP A 387 -10.81 -29.48 5.96
CA ASP A 387 -12.20 -29.91 6.08
C ASP A 387 -12.95 -29.05 7.11
N PRO A 388 -14.22 -28.67 6.84
CA PRO A 388 -15.01 -27.84 7.76
C PRO A 388 -15.16 -28.45 9.16
N GLU A 389 -15.19 -29.78 9.27
CA GLU A 389 -15.44 -30.50 10.52
C GLU A 389 -14.26 -30.45 11.52
N ASP A 390 -13.05 -30.14 11.08
CA ASP A 390 -11.89 -30.02 12.00
C ASP A 390 -11.87 -28.68 12.74
N GLY A 391 -12.61 -27.66 12.27
CA GLY A 391 -12.75 -26.38 12.94
C GLY A 391 -13.39 -26.51 14.34
N GLU A 392 -14.51 -27.24 14.44
CA GLU A 392 -15.28 -27.36 15.68
C GLU A 392 -14.52 -28.11 16.80
N LYS A 393 -13.67 -29.08 16.42
CA LYS A 393 -12.92 -29.93 17.36
C LYS A 393 -11.94 -29.13 18.24
N THR A 394 -11.53 -27.94 17.80
CA THR A 394 -10.56 -27.10 18.53
C THR A 394 -11.17 -26.20 19.62
N ASN A 395 -12.48 -25.94 19.58
CA ASN A 395 -13.13 -24.93 20.43
C ASN A 395 -13.89 -25.47 21.66
N ASN A 396 -13.84 -26.77 21.95
CA ASN A 396 -14.69 -27.39 22.98
C ASN A 396 -13.89 -28.13 24.09
N PRO A 397 -13.41 -27.42 25.14
CA PRO A 397 -12.58 -28.01 26.18
C PRO A 397 -13.37 -28.87 27.18
N LYS A 398 -13.30 -30.19 26.99
CA LYS A 398 -13.65 -31.28 27.93
C LYS A 398 -15.15 -31.50 28.23
N ARG A 399 -15.70 -32.53 27.60
CA ARG A 399 -16.42 -33.59 28.34
C ARG A 399 -15.74 -34.94 28.09
N ARG A 400 -14.88 -35.37 29.02
CA ARG A 400 -14.51 -36.79 29.13
C ARG A 400 -15.67 -37.51 29.80
N ASN A 401 -16.40 -38.33 29.06
CA ASN A 401 -17.33 -39.27 29.66
C ASN A 401 -16.52 -40.33 30.45
N VAL A 402 -16.85 -40.51 31.72
CA VAL A 402 -16.38 -41.64 32.53
C VAL A 402 -17.39 -42.78 32.35
N PRO A 403 -16.98 -44.01 31.98
CA PRO A 403 -17.92 -45.13 31.89
C PRO A 403 -18.27 -45.69 33.28
N ASP A 404 -19.53 -45.55 33.70
CA ASP A 404 -20.04 -46.18 34.92
C ASP A 404 -20.34 -47.68 34.69
N HIS A 405 -19.40 -48.55 35.08
CA HIS A 405 -19.59 -50.00 35.07
C HIS A 405 -19.18 -50.66 36.41
N LEU A 406 -20.13 -50.64 37.35
CA LEU A 406 -20.47 -51.72 38.28
C LEU A 406 -19.32 -52.54 38.93
N LYS A 407 -19.07 -52.26 40.22
CA LYS A 407 -19.15 -53.29 41.28
C LYS A 407 -19.37 -52.69 42.66
#